data_AF-A0A939T9R9-F1
#
_entry.id   AF-A0A939T9R9-F1
#
_cell.length_a   1.000
_cell.length_b   1.000
_cell.length_c   1.000
_cell.angle_alpha   90.00
_cell.angle_beta   90.00
_cell.angle_gamma   90.00
#
_symmetry.space_group_name_H-M   'P 1'
#
loop_
_entity.id
_entity.type
_entity.pdbx_description
1 polymer ?
#
loop_
_entity_poly.entity_id
_entity_poly.type
_entity_poly.pdbx_seq_one_letter_code
_entity_poly.pdbx_strand_id
1 'polypeptide(L)'
;MTRRRVFDPGAVPVVFWRRTDVQDSLAHRDVGRLFGLFLDEFSDCTQTQLALLTQHDRSDISNWVRGTRQGRVSDIEVLTRIADGLQLPDQARLMLGLAPLGPVRLSTEPASSHQPPDRHSKDGPGAAPVSEPVHIAICGSRAPDTDASVIDATVGCLARLVMSLGCTVSHGPVGVGIEVMTYIADQYRPPEFDLALGRFGHRNVIQDAEFVVVLGGAAGTQSEIDLALSMGKKVIALPSSGGTARRFYHQAARDQRLRAWMSDEQFAALNACVVAGEDFVRIVEHLITKDLGAPSD
;
A
#
# COMPACT_ATOMS: atom_id res chain seq x y z
N MET A 1 18.00 -37.87 27.77
CA MET A 1 17.38 -36.53 27.71
C MET A 1 16.97 -36.27 26.27
N THR A 2 15.70 -36.44 25.95
CA THR A 2 15.16 -36.31 24.60
C THR A 2 15.15 -34.83 24.24
N ARG A 3 15.91 -34.43 23.21
CA ARG A 3 15.94 -33.05 22.70
C ARG A 3 14.49 -32.65 22.36
N ARG A 4 13.93 -31.68 23.09
CA ARG A 4 12.57 -31.19 22.83
C ARG A 4 12.54 -30.68 21.39
N ARG A 5 11.73 -31.30 20.53
CA ARG A 5 11.60 -30.87 19.13
C ARG A 5 11.03 -29.46 19.13
N VAL A 6 11.74 -28.56 18.46
CA VAL A 6 11.29 -27.19 18.24
C VAL A 6 10.42 -27.22 17.00
N PHE A 7 9.21 -26.69 17.09
CA PHE A 7 8.32 -26.54 15.95
C PHE A 7 8.98 -25.66 14.89
N ASP A 8 9.06 -26.16 13.67
CA ASP A 8 9.60 -25.43 12.53
C ASP A 8 8.43 -24.92 11.67
N PRO A 9 8.13 -23.61 11.69
CA PRO A 9 7.06 -23.05 10.86
C PRO A 9 7.33 -23.20 9.35
N GLY A 10 8.59 -23.29 8.92
CA GLY A 10 8.94 -23.51 7.51
C GLY A 10 8.66 -24.92 7.02
N ALA A 11 8.47 -25.88 7.93
CA ALA A 11 8.11 -27.26 7.62
C ALA A 11 6.60 -27.47 7.45
N VAL A 12 5.78 -26.44 7.65
CA VAL A 12 4.32 -26.51 7.50
C VAL A 12 3.97 -26.79 6.03
N PRO A 13 3.30 -27.92 5.71
CA PRO A 13 3.02 -28.28 4.33
C PRO A 13 2.07 -27.29 3.65
N VAL A 14 2.29 -27.03 2.35
CA VAL A 14 1.38 -26.16 1.56
C VAL A 14 -0.08 -26.62 1.58
N VAL A 15 -0.31 -27.92 1.73
CA VAL A 15 -1.66 -28.50 1.81
C VAL A 15 -2.43 -28.03 3.05
N PHE A 16 -1.74 -27.73 4.17
CA PHE A 16 -2.37 -27.16 5.36
C PHE A 16 -2.97 -25.78 5.05
N TRP A 17 -2.18 -24.92 4.39
CA TRP A 17 -2.59 -23.57 3.98
C TRP A 17 -3.73 -23.54 2.95
N ARG A 18 -3.99 -24.66 2.27
CA ARG A 18 -5.08 -24.81 1.29
C ARG A 18 -6.38 -25.35 1.88
N ARG A 19 -6.39 -25.76 3.16
CA ARG A 19 -7.62 -26.22 3.81
C ARG A 19 -8.60 -25.08 3.97
N THR A 20 -9.88 -25.36 3.75
CA THR A 20 -10.97 -24.36 3.81
C THR A 20 -11.05 -23.69 5.18
N ASP A 21 -10.89 -24.45 6.27
CA ASP A 21 -10.92 -23.92 7.65
C ASP A 21 -9.75 -22.96 7.96
N VAL A 22 -8.56 -23.24 7.42
CA VAL A 22 -7.39 -22.35 7.51
C VAL A 22 -7.62 -21.09 6.68
N GLN A 23 -8.09 -21.25 5.45
CA GLN A 23 -8.41 -20.14 4.54
C GLN A 23 -9.48 -19.19 5.11
N ASP A 24 -10.56 -19.74 5.67
CA ASP A 24 -11.62 -18.98 6.33
C ASP A 24 -11.07 -18.19 7.52
N SER A 25 -10.19 -18.81 8.32
CA SER A 25 -9.56 -18.15 9.46
C SER A 25 -8.68 -16.97 9.03
N LEU A 26 -7.92 -17.15 7.94
CA LEU A 26 -7.08 -16.09 7.36
C LEU A 26 -7.93 -14.93 6.80
N ALA A 27 -8.94 -15.24 5.98
CA ALA A 27 -9.81 -14.24 5.35
C ALA A 27 -10.56 -13.35 6.38
N HIS A 28 -10.93 -13.93 7.52
CA HIS A 28 -11.61 -13.21 8.61
C HIS A 28 -10.66 -12.65 9.66
N ARG A 29 -9.34 -12.79 9.46
CA ARG A 29 -8.28 -12.41 10.41
C ARG A 29 -8.49 -13.01 11.80
N ASP A 30 -9.07 -14.21 11.85
CA ASP A 30 -9.34 -14.95 13.08
C ASP A 30 -8.10 -15.72 13.52
N VAL A 31 -7.21 -15.00 14.20
CA VAL A 31 -5.94 -15.49 14.73
C VAL A 31 -6.17 -16.56 15.80
N GLY A 32 -7.22 -16.42 16.61
CA GLY A 32 -7.57 -17.41 17.63
C GLY A 32 -7.88 -18.77 17.00
N ARG A 33 -8.69 -18.78 15.94
CA ARG A 33 -8.99 -19.99 15.18
C ARG A 33 -7.77 -20.55 14.46
N LEU A 34 -6.96 -19.69 13.84
CA LEU A 34 -5.71 -20.11 13.18
C LEU A 34 -4.76 -20.81 14.16
N PHE A 35 -4.54 -20.25 15.35
CA PHE A 35 -3.70 -20.88 16.38
C PHE A 35 -4.28 -22.19 16.90
N GLY A 36 -5.60 -22.31 17.03
CA GLY A 36 -6.25 -23.59 17.34
C GLY A 36 -5.89 -24.66 16.32
N LEU A 37 -6.02 -24.35 15.02
CA LEU A 37 -5.69 -25.28 13.94
C LEU A 37 -4.21 -25.72 13.96
N PHE A 38 -3.29 -24.81 14.31
CA PHE A 38 -1.87 -25.16 14.48
C PHE A 38 -1.62 -26.11 15.65
N LEU A 39 -2.30 -25.88 16.79
CA LEU A 39 -2.15 -26.71 17.98
C LEU A 39 -2.78 -28.10 17.80
N ASP A 40 -3.84 -28.20 17.01
CA ASP A 40 -4.52 -29.46 16.73
C ASP A 40 -3.77 -30.32 15.69
N GLU A 41 -3.21 -29.69 14.65
CA GLU A 41 -2.55 -30.40 13.54
C GLU A 41 -1.10 -30.80 13.86
N PHE A 42 -0.36 -29.95 14.58
CA PHE A 42 1.06 -30.13 14.81
C PHE A 42 1.36 -30.42 16.28
N SER A 43 1.55 -31.69 16.61
CA SER A 43 1.84 -32.14 17.99
C SER A 43 3.10 -31.55 18.61
N ASP A 44 4.07 -31.16 17.77
CA ASP A 44 5.30 -30.49 18.19
C ASP A 44 5.13 -28.96 18.35
N CYS A 45 3.96 -28.40 18.01
CA CYS A 45 3.58 -27.00 18.18
C CYS A 45 2.84 -26.78 19.50
N THR A 46 3.30 -25.80 20.29
CA THR A 46 2.72 -25.46 21.59
C THR A 46 2.43 -23.97 21.67
N GLN A 47 1.51 -23.57 22.56
CA GLN A 47 1.23 -22.14 22.78
C GLN A 47 2.46 -21.33 23.17
N THR A 48 3.45 -21.96 23.82
CA THR A 48 4.72 -21.31 24.17
C THR A 48 5.59 -21.08 22.93
N GLN A 49 5.58 -22.01 21.96
CA GLN A 49 6.27 -21.80 20.69
C GLN A 49 5.55 -20.78 19.82
N LEU A 50 4.22 -20.82 19.73
CA LEU A 50 3.44 -19.79 19.02
C LEU A 50 3.71 -18.39 19.60
N ALA A 51 3.74 -18.27 20.93
CA ALA A 51 4.10 -17.02 21.61
C ALA A 51 5.49 -16.53 21.21
N LEU A 52 6.49 -17.42 21.29
CA LEU A 52 7.89 -17.09 20.96
C LEU A 52 8.05 -16.70 19.48
N LEU A 53 7.49 -17.50 18.57
CA LEU A 53 7.60 -17.31 17.13
C LEU A 53 6.93 -16.01 16.69
N THR A 54 5.74 -15.72 17.21
CA THR A 54 4.95 -14.56 16.82
C THR A 54 5.20 -13.32 17.69
N GLN A 55 6.14 -13.39 18.64
CA GLN A 55 6.49 -12.32 19.58
C GLN A 55 5.28 -11.80 20.37
N HIS A 56 4.48 -12.71 20.92
CA HIS A 56 3.36 -12.41 21.81
C HIS A 56 3.58 -13.03 23.18
N ASP A 57 2.89 -12.51 24.19
CA ASP A 57 2.82 -13.18 25.48
C ASP A 57 2.04 -14.49 25.38
N ARG A 58 2.51 -15.52 26.08
CA ARG A 58 1.81 -16.81 26.13
C ARG A 58 0.37 -16.68 26.66
N SER A 59 0.13 -15.73 27.57
CA SER A 59 -1.23 -15.43 28.07
C SER A 59 -2.14 -14.92 26.96
N ASP A 60 -1.62 -14.12 26.02
CA ASP A 60 -2.38 -13.63 24.87
C ASP A 60 -2.76 -14.75 23.91
N ILE A 61 -1.80 -15.62 23.59
CA ILE A 61 -2.08 -16.83 22.79
C ILE A 61 -3.17 -17.68 23.44
N SER A 62 -3.06 -17.92 24.76
CA SER A 62 -4.06 -18.69 25.50
C SER A 62 -5.44 -18.00 25.49
N ASN A 63 -5.49 -16.68 25.57
CA ASN A 63 -6.76 -15.94 25.58
C ASN A 63 -7.44 -15.94 24.21
N TRP A 64 -6.66 -15.84 23.13
CA TRP A 64 -7.20 -15.99 21.77
C TRP A 64 -7.72 -17.40 21.49
N VAL A 65 -6.96 -18.43 21.84
CA VAL A 65 -7.36 -19.84 21.61
C VAL A 65 -8.59 -20.22 22.43
N ARG A 66 -8.73 -19.70 23.66
CA ARG A 66 -9.92 -19.93 24.51
C ARG A 66 -11.11 -19.05 24.15
N GLY A 67 -10.95 -18.09 23.25
CA GLY A 67 -11.99 -17.12 22.89
C GLY A 67 -12.32 -16.11 23.99
N THR A 68 -11.50 -15.99 25.04
CA THR A 68 -11.69 -14.98 26.10
C THR A 68 -11.24 -13.59 25.65
N ARG A 69 -10.33 -13.52 24.67
CA ARG A 69 -9.99 -12.31 23.90
C ARG A 69 -10.54 -12.46 22.48
N GLN A 70 -11.03 -11.38 21.89
CA GLN A 70 -11.48 -11.39 20.50
C GLN A 70 -10.36 -11.90 19.58
N GLY A 71 -10.62 -13.04 18.91
CA GLY A 71 -9.66 -13.72 18.03
C GLY A 71 -9.46 -13.01 16.69
N ARG A 72 -10.40 -12.14 16.30
CA ARG A 72 -10.27 -11.27 15.13
C ARG A 72 -9.33 -10.13 15.44
N VAL A 73 -8.19 -10.10 14.76
CA VAL A 73 -7.19 -9.06 14.90
C VAL A 73 -7.30 -8.09 13.73
N SER A 74 -7.54 -6.81 14.03
CA SER A 74 -7.53 -5.73 13.03
C SER A 74 -6.15 -5.11 12.85
N ASP A 75 -5.29 -5.21 13.87
CA ASP A 75 -3.96 -4.63 13.92
C ASP A 75 -3.00 -5.35 12.96
N ILE A 76 -2.49 -4.61 11.97
CA ILE A 76 -1.61 -5.14 10.93
C ILE A 76 -0.21 -5.50 11.46
N GLU A 77 0.28 -4.84 12.51
CA GLU A 77 1.58 -5.20 13.12
C GLU A 77 1.48 -6.55 13.83
N VAL A 78 0.37 -6.76 14.56
CA VAL A 78 0.07 -8.06 15.18
C VAL A 78 -0.02 -9.14 14.09
N LEU A 79 -0.75 -8.90 13.01
CA LEU A 79 -0.88 -9.84 11.89
C LEU A 79 0.46 -10.09 11.17
N THR A 80 1.31 -9.08 11.02
CA THR A 80 2.64 -9.21 10.40
C THR A 80 3.57 -10.05 11.26
N ARG A 81 3.63 -9.80 12.58
CA ARG A 81 4.43 -10.64 13.50
C ARG A 81 3.96 -12.09 13.51
N ILE A 82 2.64 -12.33 13.38
CA ILE A 82 2.09 -13.67 13.24
C ILE A 82 2.50 -14.28 11.90
N ALA A 83 2.36 -13.54 10.80
CA ALA A 83 2.70 -14.02 9.46
C ALA A 83 4.18 -14.36 9.32
N ASP A 84 5.06 -13.53 9.88
CA ASP A 84 6.50 -13.73 9.86
C ASP A 84 6.93 -14.87 10.81
N GLY A 85 6.37 -14.88 12.02
CA GLY A 85 6.64 -15.92 13.03
C GLY A 85 6.22 -17.31 12.58
N LEU A 86 5.12 -17.41 11.84
CA LEU A 86 4.61 -18.66 11.27
C LEU A 86 5.06 -18.90 9.82
N GLN A 87 5.91 -18.03 9.27
CA GLN A 87 6.45 -18.13 7.91
C GLN A 87 5.34 -18.39 6.86
N LEU A 88 4.27 -17.61 6.91
CA LEU A 88 3.12 -17.78 6.01
C LEU A 88 3.56 -17.70 4.55
N PRO A 89 3.11 -18.63 3.69
CA PRO A 89 3.31 -18.52 2.25
C PRO A 89 2.53 -17.33 1.70
N ASP A 90 2.96 -16.83 0.54
CA ASP A 90 2.40 -15.64 -0.11
C ASP A 90 0.87 -15.65 -0.22
N GLN A 91 0.29 -16.78 -0.62
CA GLN A 91 -1.17 -16.92 -0.70
C GLN A 91 -1.85 -16.73 0.66
N ALA A 92 -1.28 -17.27 1.74
CA ALA A 92 -1.82 -17.11 3.09
C ALA A 92 -1.65 -15.68 3.62
N ARG A 93 -0.52 -15.01 3.29
CA ARG A 93 -0.30 -13.59 3.60
C ARG A 93 -1.36 -12.73 2.92
N LEU A 94 -1.61 -12.96 1.63
CA LEU A 94 -2.63 -12.24 0.86
C LEU A 94 -4.03 -12.39 1.47
N MET A 95 -4.42 -13.61 1.86
CA MET A 95 -5.72 -13.87 2.50
C MET A 95 -5.85 -13.19 3.87
N LEU A 96 -4.74 -13.04 4.60
CA LEU A 96 -4.69 -12.30 5.86
C LEU A 96 -4.71 -10.77 5.68
N GLY A 97 -4.62 -10.30 4.43
CA GLY A 97 -4.52 -8.87 4.08
C GLY A 97 -3.11 -8.31 4.20
N LEU A 98 -2.08 -9.14 4.02
CA LEU A 98 -0.66 -8.79 4.08
C LEU A 98 0.01 -9.01 2.72
N ALA A 99 1.12 -8.30 2.45
CA ALA A 99 1.89 -8.53 1.23
C ALA A 99 2.60 -9.89 1.19
N PRO A 100 2.82 -10.43 -0.02
CA PRO A 100 3.70 -11.58 -0.25
C PRO A 100 5.17 -11.22 0.02
N LEU A 101 6.00 -12.23 0.30
CA LEU A 101 7.44 -12.10 0.51
C LEU A 101 8.24 -12.10 -0.80
N GLY A 102 7.72 -12.75 -1.86
CA GLY A 102 8.33 -12.80 -3.19
C GLY A 102 7.73 -11.83 -4.20
N PRO A 103 8.44 -11.49 -5.29
CA PRO A 103 7.85 -10.77 -6.41
C PRO A 103 6.72 -11.61 -7.01
N VAL A 104 5.52 -11.03 -7.06
CA VAL A 104 4.33 -11.69 -7.61
C VAL A 104 4.58 -11.97 -9.08
N ARG A 105 4.82 -13.24 -9.44
CA ARG A 105 4.65 -13.68 -10.82
C ARG A 105 3.17 -13.96 -11.01
N LEU A 106 2.46 -12.98 -11.55
CA LEU A 106 1.14 -13.20 -12.11
C LEU A 106 1.32 -14.15 -13.30
N SER A 107 0.95 -15.41 -13.12
CA SER A 107 0.79 -16.35 -14.22
C SER A 107 -0.42 -15.88 -15.03
N THR A 108 -0.20 -15.04 -16.03
CA THR A 108 -1.17 -14.84 -17.10
C THR A 108 -1.13 -16.10 -17.97
N GLU A 109 -1.86 -17.15 -17.58
CA GLU A 109 -2.11 -18.25 -18.52
C GLU A 109 -3.09 -17.75 -19.59
N PRO A 110 -2.72 -17.82 -20.89
CA PRO A 110 -3.60 -17.44 -21.97
C PRO A 110 -4.58 -18.60 -22.22
N ALA A 111 -5.81 -18.48 -21.75
CA ALA A 111 -6.87 -19.41 -22.12
C ALA A 111 -7.35 -19.13 -23.55
N SER A 112 -6.83 -19.94 -24.48
CA SER A 112 -7.52 -20.51 -25.64
C SER A 112 -7.85 -19.63 -26.85
N SER A 113 -6.94 -19.71 -27.83
CA SER A 113 -7.21 -19.96 -29.26
C SER A 113 -8.59 -19.60 -29.84
N HIS A 114 -8.68 -18.40 -30.43
CA HIS A 114 -9.46 -18.21 -31.65
C HIS A 114 -8.55 -17.66 -32.74
N GLN A 115 -8.34 -18.51 -33.75
CA GLN A 115 -7.58 -18.24 -34.96
C GLN A 115 -8.36 -17.24 -35.84
N PRO A 116 -7.74 -16.18 -36.37
CA PRO A 116 -8.43 -15.23 -37.25
C PRO A 116 -8.45 -15.75 -38.70
N PRO A 117 -9.51 -15.54 -39.49
CA PRO A 117 -9.40 -15.60 -40.93
C PRO A 117 -8.90 -14.28 -41.50
N ASP A 118 -8.16 -14.46 -42.59
CA ASP A 118 -7.43 -13.52 -43.44
C ASP A 118 -8.00 -12.11 -43.70
N ARG A 119 -7.04 -11.16 -43.68
CA ARG A 119 -6.76 -10.09 -44.67
C ARG A 119 -7.96 -9.47 -45.41
N HIS A 120 -8.14 -8.15 -45.23
CA HIS A 120 -7.92 -7.14 -46.29
C HIS A 120 -7.90 -5.72 -45.71
N SER A 121 -6.81 -5.02 -46.02
CA SER A 121 -6.55 -3.58 -46.14
C SER A 121 -7.60 -2.56 -45.66
N LYS A 122 -7.14 -1.61 -44.84
CA LYS A 122 -7.00 -0.19 -45.25
C LYS A 122 -6.24 0.62 -44.19
N ASP A 123 -5.32 1.43 -44.68
CA ASP A 123 -4.57 2.46 -43.96
C ASP A 123 -5.46 3.36 -43.11
N GLY A 124 -5.08 3.55 -41.85
CA GLY A 124 -5.59 4.55 -40.93
C GLY A 124 -4.43 5.13 -40.11
N PRO A 125 -4.41 6.44 -39.84
CA PRO A 125 -3.21 7.14 -39.38
C PRO A 125 -2.87 6.80 -37.94
N GLY A 126 -1.56 6.65 -37.70
CA GLY A 126 -0.86 6.51 -36.43
C GLY A 126 -1.70 6.51 -35.15
N ALA A 127 -1.92 5.32 -34.60
CA ALA A 127 -2.09 5.20 -33.16
C ALA A 127 -0.81 5.74 -32.51
N ALA A 128 -0.93 6.91 -31.88
CA ALA A 128 0.09 7.45 -31.00
C ALA A 128 0.53 6.36 -30.01
N PRO A 129 1.81 6.33 -29.59
CA PRO A 129 2.22 5.44 -28.54
C PRO A 129 1.30 5.69 -27.34
N VAL A 130 0.68 4.63 -26.84
CA VAL A 130 -0.09 4.69 -25.60
C VAL A 130 0.94 5.05 -24.54
N SER A 131 1.02 6.33 -24.16
CA SER A 131 1.89 6.76 -23.07
C SER A 131 1.54 5.93 -21.86
N GLU A 132 2.55 5.30 -21.24
CA GLU A 132 2.33 4.52 -20.03
C GLU A 132 1.61 5.41 -18.99
N PRO A 133 0.61 4.89 -18.28
CA PRO A 133 -0.16 5.67 -17.32
C PRO A 133 0.76 6.17 -16.21
N VAL A 134 0.73 7.49 -15.97
CA VAL A 134 1.54 8.15 -14.93
C VAL A 134 1.42 7.40 -13.61
N HIS A 135 2.56 7.08 -13.01
CA HIS A 135 2.60 6.42 -11.72
C HIS A 135 2.86 7.43 -10.60
N ILE A 136 1.90 7.55 -9.68
CA ILE A 136 2.04 8.37 -8.47
C ILE A 136 2.10 7.51 -7.19
N ALA A 137 2.84 7.98 -6.19
CA ALA A 137 2.77 7.47 -4.83
C ALA A 137 1.97 8.44 -3.96
N ILE A 138 1.02 7.94 -3.17
CA ILE A 138 0.29 8.72 -2.17
C ILE A 138 0.75 8.28 -0.78
N CYS A 139 1.46 9.18 -0.11
CA CYS A 139 2.06 8.97 1.20
C CYS A 139 1.39 9.86 2.23
N GLY A 140 1.26 9.36 3.46
CA GLY A 140 0.65 10.15 4.52
C GLY A 140 0.00 9.32 5.59
N SER A 141 -0.10 9.89 6.78
CA SER A 141 -0.80 9.30 7.92
C SER A 141 -1.41 10.39 8.78
N ARG A 142 -2.42 10.03 9.57
CA ARG A 142 -2.94 10.92 10.61
C ARG A 142 -2.03 10.84 11.83
N ALA A 143 -1.62 11.99 12.36
CA ALA A 143 -0.79 12.13 13.55
C ALA A 143 -1.27 13.33 14.40
N PRO A 144 -0.84 13.46 15.67
CA PRO A 144 -1.33 14.52 16.55
C PRO A 144 -1.15 15.95 16.01
N ASP A 145 -0.18 16.18 15.13
CA ASP A 145 0.13 17.47 14.51
C ASP A 145 -0.43 17.60 13.07
N THR A 146 -1.36 16.72 12.67
CA THR A 146 -2.05 16.76 11.38
C THR A 146 -3.45 17.34 11.49
N ASP A 147 -3.93 17.94 10.41
CA ASP A 147 -5.30 18.42 10.30
C ASP A 147 -6.17 17.37 9.59
N ALA A 148 -6.98 16.65 10.37
CA ALA A 148 -7.86 15.61 9.85
C ALA A 148 -8.89 16.14 8.84
N SER A 149 -9.39 17.37 9.03
CA SER A 149 -10.41 17.94 8.15
C SER A 149 -9.85 18.28 6.78
N VAL A 150 -8.60 18.76 6.73
CA VAL A 150 -7.87 19.01 5.49
C VAL A 150 -7.58 17.69 4.77
N ILE A 151 -7.16 16.65 5.50
CA ILE A 151 -6.90 15.33 4.92
C ILE A 151 -8.19 14.76 4.32
N ASP A 152 -9.31 14.77 5.06
CA ASP A 152 -10.61 14.26 4.60
C ASP A 152 -11.07 14.95 3.30
N ALA A 153 -11.00 16.29 3.27
CA ALA A 153 -11.37 17.06 2.09
C ALA A 153 -10.48 16.74 0.87
N THR A 154 -9.20 16.44 1.12
CA THR A 154 -8.22 16.15 0.06
C THR A 154 -8.34 14.72 -0.48
N VAL A 155 -8.70 13.74 0.36
CA VAL A 155 -8.88 12.32 -0.06
C VAL A 155 -9.89 12.22 -1.21
N GLY A 156 -11.07 12.82 -1.08
CA GLY A 156 -12.08 12.78 -2.13
C GLY A 156 -11.67 13.51 -3.41
N CYS A 157 -10.88 14.59 -3.28
CA CYS A 157 -10.36 15.32 -4.44
C CYS A 157 -9.28 14.51 -5.17
N LEU A 158 -8.37 13.87 -4.45
CA LEU A 158 -7.33 13.01 -5.04
C LEU A 158 -7.92 11.79 -5.72
N ALA A 159 -8.96 11.18 -5.13
CA ALA A 159 -9.67 10.07 -5.77
C ALA A 159 -10.23 10.46 -7.15
N ARG A 160 -10.82 11.66 -7.26
CA ARG A 160 -11.29 12.20 -8.55
C ARG A 160 -10.15 12.42 -9.54
N LEU A 161 -9.03 12.97 -9.07
CA LEU A 161 -7.85 13.22 -9.92
C LEU A 161 -7.25 11.92 -10.47
N VAL A 162 -7.08 10.91 -9.61
CA VAL A 162 -6.56 9.59 -10.00
C VAL A 162 -7.43 8.99 -11.10
N MET A 163 -8.75 9.05 -10.94
CA MET A 163 -9.71 8.56 -11.93
C MET A 163 -9.70 9.38 -13.23
N SER A 164 -9.54 10.70 -13.15
CA SER A 164 -9.56 11.56 -14.34
C SER A 164 -8.29 11.45 -15.18
N LEU A 165 -7.14 11.25 -14.55
CA LEU A 165 -5.85 11.11 -15.23
C LEU A 165 -5.52 9.65 -15.60
N GLY A 166 -6.26 8.67 -15.06
CA GLY A 166 -5.95 7.25 -15.27
C GLY A 166 -4.61 6.84 -14.65
N CYS A 167 -4.20 7.51 -13.57
CA CYS A 167 -2.92 7.24 -12.92
C CYS A 167 -2.89 5.86 -12.27
N THR A 168 -1.73 5.20 -12.32
CA THR A 168 -1.44 4.10 -11.41
C THR A 168 -1.02 4.67 -10.06
N VAL A 169 -1.50 4.06 -8.97
CA VAL A 169 -1.26 4.56 -7.60
C VAL A 169 -0.52 3.53 -6.77
N SER A 170 0.54 3.96 -6.12
CA SER A 170 1.17 3.26 -5.01
C SER A 170 0.85 3.94 -3.70
N HIS A 171 0.58 3.14 -2.67
CA HIS A 171 0.35 3.64 -1.33
C HIS A 171 0.83 2.63 -0.31
N GLY A 172 1.14 3.09 0.89
CA GLY A 172 1.35 2.20 2.04
C GLY A 172 0.08 1.44 2.42
N PRO A 173 0.19 0.32 3.15
CA PRO A 173 -0.95 -0.48 3.59
C PRO A 173 -1.85 0.24 4.62
N VAL A 174 -1.33 1.30 5.24
CA VAL A 174 -2.00 2.12 6.24
C VAL A 174 -1.76 3.58 5.91
N GLY A 175 -2.76 4.42 6.14
CA GLY A 175 -2.66 5.87 5.99
C GLY A 175 -3.47 6.42 4.82
N VAL A 176 -3.12 7.62 4.39
CA VAL A 176 -3.97 8.41 3.50
C VAL A 176 -4.11 7.77 2.12
N GLY A 177 -3.08 7.10 1.62
CA GLY A 177 -3.14 6.47 0.30
C GLY A 177 -4.16 5.31 0.21
N ILE A 178 -4.29 4.47 1.25
CA ILE A 178 -5.34 3.43 1.26
C ILE A 178 -6.73 4.07 1.44
N GLU A 179 -6.85 5.18 2.17
CA GLU A 179 -8.11 5.93 2.26
C GLU A 179 -8.57 6.44 0.87
N VAL A 180 -7.65 6.97 0.05
CA VAL A 180 -7.94 7.38 -1.33
C VAL A 180 -8.42 6.20 -2.18
N MET A 181 -7.72 5.07 -2.13
CA MET A 181 -8.10 3.90 -2.92
C MET A 181 -9.43 3.29 -2.45
N THR A 182 -9.70 3.33 -1.14
CA THR A 182 -10.98 2.88 -0.57
C THR A 182 -12.11 3.79 -1.01
N TYR A 183 -11.90 5.11 -1.01
CA TYR A 183 -12.86 6.08 -1.55
C TYR A 183 -13.18 5.79 -3.02
N ILE A 184 -12.17 5.45 -3.83
CA ILE A 184 -12.38 5.08 -5.24
C ILE A 184 -13.25 3.83 -5.36
N ALA A 185 -12.90 2.77 -4.63
CA ALA A 185 -13.62 1.51 -4.64
C ALA A 185 -15.09 1.69 -4.21
N ASP A 186 -15.35 2.45 -3.15
CA ASP A 186 -16.69 2.63 -2.59
C ASP A 186 -17.58 3.50 -3.46
N GLN A 187 -17.05 4.62 -3.98
CA GLN A 187 -17.84 5.65 -4.66
C GLN A 187 -17.94 5.45 -6.17
N TYR A 188 -16.89 4.95 -6.82
CA TYR A 188 -16.82 4.87 -8.29
C TYR A 188 -16.94 3.45 -8.83
N ARG A 189 -16.61 2.42 -8.03
CA ARG A 189 -16.68 0.99 -8.39
C ARG A 189 -16.24 0.68 -9.84
N PRO A 190 -15.02 1.06 -10.26
CA PRO A 190 -14.62 0.86 -11.63
C PRO A 190 -14.51 -0.65 -11.95
N PRO A 191 -14.92 -1.08 -13.16
CA PRO A 191 -14.99 -2.49 -13.53
C PRO A 191 -13.63 -3.20 -13.60
N GLU A 192 -12.54 -2.44 -13.72
CA GLU A 192 -11.15 -2.94 -13.79
C GLU A 192 -10.33 -2.60 -12.52
N PHE A 193 -10.99 -2.32 -11.39
CA PHE A 193 -10.28 -2.03 -10.14
C PHE A 193 -9.69 -3.32 -9.56
N ASP A 194 -8.52 -3.71 -10.05
CA ASP A 194 -7.67 -4.68 -9.38
C ASP A 194 -7.44 -4.20 -7.94
N LEU A 195 -7.66 -5.10 -6.98
CA LEU A 195 -7.53 -4.84 -5.54
C LEU A 195 -6.37 -3.87 -5.27
N ALA A 196 -6.66 -2.74 -4.65
CA ALA A 196 -5.65 -1.76 -4.23
C ALA A 196 -4.76 -2.38 -3.13
N LEU A 197 -3.79 -3.19 -3.56
CA LEU A 197 -2.82 -3.81 -2.68
C LEU A 197 -1.86 -2.72 -2.23
N GLY A 198 -2.01 -2.29 -0.98
CA GLY A 198 -1.02 -1.43 -0.34
C GLY A 198 0.36 -2.05 -0.49
N ARG A 199 1.30 -1.27 -1.01
CA ARG A 199 2.67 -1.71 -1.24
C ARG A 199 3.41 -1.65 0.10
N PHE A 200 4.05 -2.74 0.47
CA PHE A 200 4.78 -2.84 1.74
C PHE A 200 6.25 -2.50 1.56
N GLY A 201 6.80 -1.77 2.52
CA GLY A 201 8.16 -1.24 2.45
C GLY A 201 8.21 0.08 1.69
N HIS A 202 8.82 1.09 2.30
CA HIS A 202 8.92 2.45 1.74
C HIS A 202 9.42 2.43 0.29
N ARG A 203 10.35 1.52 -0.04
CA ARG A 203 10.86 1.37 -1.40
C ARG A 203 9.82 0.95 -2.40
N ASN A 204 8.95 -0.01 -2.07
CA ASN A 204 7.94 -0.49 -3.01
C ASN A 204 6.84 0.54 -3.25
N VAL A 205 6.56 1.41 -2.27
CA VAL A 205 5.64 2.55 -2.42
C VAL A 205 6.21 3.58 -3.41
N ILE A 206 7.53 3.81 -3.37
CA ILE A 206 8.17 4.95 -4.04
C ILE A 206 8.86 4.59 -5.37
N GLN A 207 9.34 3.36 -5.53
CA GLN A 207 10.30 3.00 -6.58
C GLN A 207 9.80 3.28 -8.00
N ASP A 208 8.54 2.96 -8.27
CA ASP A 208 7.93 3.04 -9.60
C ASP A 208 7.22 4.38 -9.82
N ALA A 209 6.98 5.15 -8.75
CA ALA A 209 6.31 6.43 -8.85
C ALA A 209 7.24 7.52 -9.41
N GLU A 210 6.70 8.38 -10.27
CA GLU A 210 7.35 9.60 -10.75
C GLU A 210 7.13 10.76 -9.76
N PHE A 211 5.90 10.84 -9.24
CA PHE A 211 5.46 11.85 -8.29
C PHE A 211 5.08 11.23 -6.95
N VAL A 212 5.48 11.88 -5.86
CA VAL A 212 5.16 11.46 -4.49
C VAL A 212 4.33 12.56 -3.84
N VAL A 213 3.03 12.30 -3.72
CA VAL A 213 2.04 13.18 -3.09
C VAL A 213 2.00 12.91 -1.59
N VAL A 214 2.16 13.94 -0.77
CA VAL A 214 2.30 13.81 0.69
C VAL A 214 1.21 14.61 1.44
N LEU A 215 0.48 13.90 2.30
CA LEU A 215 -0.56 14.45 3.17
C LEU A 215 -0.33 14.09 4.63
N GLY A 216 -0.24 15.09 5.52
CA GLY A 216 0.01 14.91 6.93
C GLY A 216 1.31 14.14 7.21
N GLY A 217 1.22 13.08 7.99
CA GLY A 217 2.27 12.07 8.11
C GLY A 217 3.09 12.12 9.40
N ALA A 218 3.46 10.93 9.88
CA ALA A 218 4.38 10.71 11.00
C ALA A 218 5.76 10.23 10.49
N ALA A 219 6.55 9.59 11.36
CA ALA A 219 7.90 9.11 11.03
C ALA A 219 7.95 8.18 9.80
N GLY A 220 6.94 7.33 9.60
CA GLY A 220 6.86 6.47 8.40
C GLY A 220 6.78 7.29 7.11
N THR A 221 5.99 8.36 7.09
CA THR A 221 5.89 9.28 5.95
C THR A 221 7.20 10.04 5.73
N GLN A 222 7.94 10.37 6.80
CA GLN A 222 9.27 10.98 6.66
C GLN A 222 10.24 10.03 5.95
N SER A 223 10.27 8.74 6.34
CA SER A 223 11.08 7.73 5.68
C SER A 223 10.75 7.57 4.18
N GLU A 224 9.47 7.70 3.81
CA GLU A 224 9.03 7.67 2.40
C GLU A 224 9.53 8.89 1.62
N ILE A 225 9.48 10.08 2.20
CA ILE A 225 10.02 11.30 1.60
C ILE A 225 11.53 11.20 1.44
N ASP A 226 12.25 10.80 2.48
CA ASP A 226 13.72 10.70 2.45
C ASP A 226 14.16 9.73 1.35
N LEU A 227 13.45 8.60 1.22
CA LEU A 227 13.69 7.64 0.16
C LEU A 227 13.37 8.21 -1.22
N ALA A 228 12.23 8.89 -1.38
CA ALA A 228 11.86 9.56 -2.63
C ALA A 228 12.93 10.54 -3.09
N LEU A 229 13.42 11.39 -2.18
CA LEU A 229 14.49 12.34 -2.45
C LEU A 229 15.79 11.64 -2.85
N SER A 230 16.17 10.57 -2.13
CA SER A 230 17.37 9.78 -2.46
C SER A 230 17.30 9.12 -3.85
N MET A 231 16.09 8.89 -4.36
CA MET A 231 15.82 8.32 -5.67
C MET A 231 15.52 9.38 -6.73
N GLY A 232 15.67 10.68 -6.40
CA GLY A 232 15.42 11.79 -7.33
C GLY A 232 13.96 11.97 -7.72
N LYS A 233 13.02 11.47 -6.91
CA LYS A 233 11.58 11.57 -7.19
C LYS A 233 11.02 12.96 -6.86
N LYS A 234 9.93 13.33 -7.52
CA LYS A 234 9.28 14.64 -7.39
C LYS A 234 8.29 14.63 -6.23
N VAL A 235 8.64 15.27 -5.11
CA VAL A 235 7.78 15.30 -3.90
C VAL A 235 6.88 16.54 -3.89
N ILE A 236 5.57 16.32 -3.75
CA ILE A 236 4.54 17.36 -3.65
C ILE A 236 3.82 17.21 -2.31
N ALA A 237 3.98 18.17 -1.41
CA ALA A 237 3.39 18.11 -0.07
C ALA A 237 2.30 19.19 0.12
N LEU A 238 1.22 18.84 0.82
CA LEU A 238 0.20 19.79 1.25
C LEU A 238 0.52 20.32 2.66
N PRO A 239 1.15 21.50 2.84
CA PRO A 239 1.57 21.97 4.17
C PRO A 239 0.41 22.24 5.13
N SER A 240 -0.78 22.59 4.62
CA SER A 240 -1.97 22.83 5.45
C SER A 240 -2.43 21.56 6.17
N SER A 241 -2.18 20.37 5.60
CA SER A 241 -2.50 19.07 6.23
C SER A 241 -1.66 18.75 7.49
N GLY A 242 -0.61 19.53 7.78
CA GLY A 242 0.20 19.39 8.98
C GLY A 242 1.25 18.28 8.89
N GLY A 243 1.71 17.80 10.05
CA GLY A 243 2.64 16.68 10.14
C GLY A 243 3.94 16.82 9.34
N THR A 244 4.34 15.70 8.76
CA THR A 244 5.54 15.57 7.92
C THR A 244 5.43 16.41 6.65
N ALA A 245 4.25 16.49 6.03
CA ALA A 245 4.02 17.32 4.84
C ALA A 245 4.40 18.79 5.09
N ARG A 246 3.99 19.36 6.23
CA ARG A 246 4.34 20.73 6.62
C ARG A 246 5.84 20.89 6.90
N ARG A 247 6.45 19.93 7.61
CA ARG A 247 7.89 19.96 7.89
C ARG A 247 8.73 19.91 6.61
N PHE A 248 8.39 19.01 5.69
CA PHE A 248 9.04 18.92 4.39
C PHE A 248 8.91 20.24 3.60
N TYR A 249 7.72 20.83 3.55
CA TYR A 249 7.53 22.13 2.89
C TYR A 249 8.46 23.21 3.47
N HIS A 250 8.52 23.34 4.80
CA HIS A 250 9.43 24.31 5.42
C HIS A 250 10.91 24.01 5.18
N GLN A 251 11.29 22.74 5.07
CA GLN A 251 12.65 22.34 4.72
C GLN A 251 12.97 22.70 3.27
N ALA A 252 12.10 22.38 2.31
CA ALA A 252 12.25 22.71 0.89
C ALA A 252 12.20 24.22 0.61
N ALA A 253 11.54 25.00 1.47
CA ALA A 253 11.61 26.46 1.42
C ALA A 253 13.02 26.99 1.75
N ARG A 254 13.78 26.27 2.60
CA ARG A 254 15.16 26.62 3.00
C ARG A 254 16.21 25.99 2.08
N ASP A 255 15.91 24.83 1.51
CA ASP A 255 16.78 24.10 0.60
C ASP A 255 16.09 23.93 -0.77
N GLN A 256 16.41 24.85 -1.69
CA GLN A 256 15.84 24.88 -3.04
C GLN A 256 16.15 23.61 -3.85
N ARG A 257 17.21 22.85 -3.49
CA ARG A 257 17.56 21.61 -4.20
C ARG A 257 16.44 20.56 -4.10
N LEU A 258 15.73 20.54 -2.97
CA LEU A 258 14.62 19.60 -2.73
C LEU A 258 13.40 19.85 -3.63
N ARG A 259 13.33 21.03 -4.27
CA ARG A 259 12.23 21.47 -5.11
C ARG A 259 12.70 22.06 -6.45
N ALA A 260 13.91 21.72 -6.89
CA ALA A 260 14.52 22.31 -8.09
C ALA A 260 13.73 22.02 -9.39
N TRP A 261 12.87 21.00 -9.38
CA TRP A 261 12.00 20.62 -10.48
C TRP A 261 10.72 21.48 -10.60
N MET A 262 10.48 22.39 -9.65
CA MET A 262 9.25 23.17 -9.50
C MET A 262 9.58 24.67 -9.42
N SER A 263 8.75 25.53 -10.04
CA SER A 263 8.95 26.99 -9.95
C SER A 263 8.64 27.55 -8.56
N ASP A 264 9.18 28.72 -8.24
CA ASP A 264 8.91 29.39 -6.95
C ASP A 264 7.42 29.71 -6.78
N GLU A 265 6.73 30.08 -7.87
CA GLU A 265 5.28 30.36 -7.87
C GLU A 265 4.47 29.08 -7.61
N GLN A 266 4.82 27.97 -8.28
CA GLN A 266 4.16 26.69 -8.07
C GLN A 266 4.37 26.18 -6.64
N PHE A 267 5.57 26.35 -6.10
CA PHE A 267 5.87 25.99 -4.72
C PHE A 267 5.09 26.85 -3.72
N ALA A 268 5.08 28.18 -3.90
CA ALA A 268 4.32 29.08 -3.04
C ALA A 268 2.81 28.78 -3.07
N ALA A 269 2.27 28.36 -4.22
CA ALA A 269 0.86 28.00 -4.36
C ALA A 269 0.44 26.84 -3.44
N LEU A 270 1.33 25.87 -3.17
CA LEU A 270 1.06 24.75 -2.25
C LEU A 270 0.68 25.24 -0.84
N ASN A 271 1.25 26.35 -0.38
CA ASN A 271 0.95 26.95 0.93
C ASN A 271 -0.22 27.94 0.90
N ALA A 272 -0.65 28.36 -0.28
CA ALA A 272 -1.73 29.34 -0.46
C ALA A 272 -3.10 28.71 -0.70
N CYS A 273 -3.24 27.38 -0.58
CA CYS A 273 -4.50 26.67 -0.79
C CYS A 273 -5.57 27.15 0.21
N VAL A 274 -6.63 27.77 -0.29
CA VAL A 274 -7.77 28.28 0.50
C VAL A 274 -8.80 27.17 0.71
N VAL A 275 -9.12 26.45 -0.37
CA VAL A 275 -9.91 25.23 -0.34
C VAL A 275 -8.93 24.07 -0.48
N ALA A 276 -8.35 23.66 0.66
CA ALA A 276 -7.14 22.84 0.70
C ALA A 276 -7.14 21.62 -0.24
N GLY A 277 -8.25 20.88 -0.34
CA GLY A 277 -8.34 19.71 -1.21
C GLY A 277 -8.41 20.05 -2.71
N GLU A 278 -9.25 21.01 -3.09
CA GLU A 278 -9.45 21.38 -4.51
C GLU A 278 -8.25 22.13 -5.08
N ASP A 279 -7.75 23.12 -4.35
CA ASP A 279 -6.63 23.94 -4.80
C ASP A 279 -5.37 23.08 -4.94
N PHE A 280 -5.13 22.18 -3.98
CA PHE A 280 -3.99 21.28 -4.01
C PHE A 280 -4.03 20.33 -5.21
N VAL A 281 -5.19 19.70 -5.46
CA VAL A 281 -5.34 18.78 -6.60
C VAL A 281 -5.16 19.49 -7.94
N ARG A 282 -5.64 20.72 -8.10
CA ARG A 282 -5.40 21.51 -9.32
C ARG A 282 -3.91 21.78 -9.53
N ILE A 283 -3.16 22.06 -8.46
CA ILE A 283 -1.71 22.24 -8.53
C ILE A 283 -1.02 20.93 -8.90
N VAL A 284 -1.40 19.81 -8.27
CA VAL A 284 -0.85 18.47 -8.58
C VAL A 284 -1.11 18.10 -10.04
N GLU A 285 -2.35 18.27 -10.52
CA GLU A 285 -2.73 18.01 -11.91
C GLU A 285 -1.88 18.83 -12.88
N HIS A 286 -1.73 20.13 -12.61
CA HIS A 286 -0.92 21.02 -13.45
C HIS A 286 0.56 20.60 -13.46
N LEU A 287 1.12 20.18 -12.33
CA LEU A 287 2.51 19.72 -12.24
C LEU A 287 2.72 18.41 -13.01
N ILE A 288 1.80 17.45 -12.90
CA ILE A 288 1.87 16.16 -13.61
C ILE A 288 1.72 16.38 -15.12
N THR A 289 0.71 17.12 -15.56
CA THR A 289 0.42 17.33 -16.98
C THR A 289 1.50 18.14 -17.70
N LYS A 290 2.08 19.15 -17.03
CA LYS A 290 3.19 19.92 -17.59
C LYS A 290 4.44 19.07 -17.82
N ASP A 291 4.72 18.15 -16.90
CA ASP A 291 5.89 17.28 -16.98
C ASP A 291 5.78 16.25 -18.11
N LEU A 292 4.58 15.69 -18.30
CA LEU A 292 4.26 14.80 -19.43
C LEU A 292 4.34 15.50 -20.80
N GLY A 293 4.15 16.82 -20.84
CA GLY A 293 4.22 17.63 -22.05
C GLY A 293 5.64 18.10 -22.40
N ALA A 294 6.64 17.89 -21.54
CA ALA A 294 8.02 18.26 -21.82
C ALA A 294 8.70 17.18 -22.66
N PRO A 295 9.26 17.51 -23.84
CA PRO A 295 10.05 16.54 -24.61
C PRO A 295 11.25 16.08 -23.76
N SER A 296 11.49 14.77 -23.72
CA SER A 296 12.71 14.21 -23.14
C SER A 296 13.90 14.64 -24.01
N ASP A 297 14.72 15.57 -23.51
CA ASP A 297 16.00 15.96 -24.12
C ASP A 297 17.03 14.83 -24.09
#